data_AF-A0A660VIB0-F1
#
_entry.id   AF-A0A660VIB0-F1
#
_cell.length_a   1.000
_cell.length_b   1.000
_cell.length_c   1.000
_cell.angle_alpha   90.00
_cell.angle_beta   90.00
_cell.angle_gamma   90.00
#
_symmetry.space_group_name_H-M   'P 1'
#
loop_
_entity.id
_entity.type
_entity.pdbx_description
1 polymer ?
#
loop_
_entity_poly.entity_id
_entity_poly.type
_entity_poly.pdbx_seq_one_letter_code
_entity_poly.pdbx_strand_id
1 'polypeptide(L)'
;MWRLQSASSPLSQKLPVSLSGDDALRVLFVYPNQNGQPGFPYGLAHISAVLKQFGHQTRLINLNENVDNLSDEEVVDVVRRWGADIVGFSVVTMH
;
A
#
# COMPACT_ATOMS: atom_id res chain seq x y z
N MET A 1 -20.65 -35.80 -9.61
CA MET A 1 -21.07 -34.85 -8.57
C MET A 1 -19.86 -34.59 -7.68
N TRP A 2 -19.07 -33.56 -7.98
CA TRP A 2 -17.86 -33.25 -7.22
C TRP A 2 -18.20 -32.22 -6.15
N ARG A 3 -18.09 -32.63 -4.89
CA ARG A 3 -18.35 -31.79 -3.72
C ARG A 3 -17.02 -31.09 -3.38
N LEU A 4 -16.91 -29.81 -3.72
CA LEU A 4 -15.83 -28.94 -3.23
C LEU A 4 -15.98 -28.86 -1.71
N GLN A 5 -15.14 -29.59 -0.98
CA GLN A 5 -14.93 -29.31 0.44
C GLN A 5 -14.28 -27.93 0.50
N SER A 6 -14.91 -27.00 1.24
CA SER A 6 -14.32 -25.70 1.54
C SER A 6 -13.05 -25.93 2.34
N ALA A 7 -11.90 -25.95 1.67
CA ALA A 7 -10.62 -25.83 2.34
C ALA A 7 -10.61 -24.45 3.01
N SER A 8 -10.79 -24.43 4.32
CA SER A 8 -10.59 -23.23 5.11
C SER A 8 -9.14 -22.81 4.91
N SER A 9 -8.94 -21.63 4.34
CA SER A 9 -7.62 -21.08 4.07
C SER A 9 -6.76 -21.14 5.35
N PRO A 10 -5.51 -21.66 5.29
CA PRO A 10 -4.61 -21.73 6.44
C PRO A 10 -4.25 -20.35 7.02
N LEU A 11 -4.61 -19.25 6.34
CA LEU A 11 -4.47 -17.88 6.83
C LEU A 11 -5.57 -17.44 7.83
N SER A 12 -6.57 -18.29 8.08
CA SER A 12 -7.68 -17.99 9.00
C SER A 12 -7.36 -18.30 10.47
N GLN A 13 -6.21 -18.93 10.76
CA GLN A 13 -5.85 -19.31 12.12
C GLN A 13 -4.91 -18.27 12.77
N LYS A 14 -5.53 -17.41 13.59
CA LYS A 14 -4.95 -16.46 14.56
C LYS A 14 -4.10 -15.35 13.97
N LEU A 15 -4.79 -14.25 13.64
CA LEU A 15 -4.17 -12.93 13.50
C LEU A 15 -4.24 -12.24 14.88
N PRO A 16 -3.11 -11.80 15.46
CA PRO A 16 -3.01 -11.50 16.88
C PRO A 16 -3.63 -10.17 17.34
N VAL A 17 -4.26 -9.38 16.46
CA VAL A 17 -4.79 -8.07 16.84
C VAL A 17 -6.19 -7.85 16.28
N SER A 18 -7.17 -7.85 17.18
CA SER A 18 -8.47 -7.19 16.95
C SER A 18 -8.22 -5.69 16.96
N LEU A 19 -8.06 -5.07 15.79
CA LEU A 19 -7.97 -3.62 15.68
C LEU A 19 -9.34 -3.03 16.02
N SER A 20 -9.38 -2.16 17.02
CA SER A 20 -10.57 -1.37 17.29
C SER A 20 -10.80 -0.38 16.14
N GLY A 21 -12.02 0.15 16.00
CA GLY A 21 -12.33 1.13 14.94
C GLY A 21 -11.45 2.39 14.97
N ASP A 22 -10.79 2.65 16.11
CA ASP A 22 -9.89 3.78 16.33
C ASP A 22 -8.41 3.48 15.94
N ASP A 23 -8.06 2.22 15.63
CA ASP A 23 -6.68 1.82 15.24
C ASP A 23 -6.44 1.83 13.70
N ALA A 24 -7.40 2.34 12.92
CA ALA A 24 -7.34 2.35 11.46
C ALA A 24 -6.35 3.40 10.91
N LEU A 25 -5.09 3.00 10.72
CA LEU A 25 -4.04 3.87 10.17
C LEU A 25 -4.22 4.25 8.69
N ARG A 26 -3.75 5.45 8.35
CA ARG A 26 -3.56 5.96 6.98
C ARG A 26 -2.11 5.80 6.54
N VAL A 27 -1.86 4.82 5.66
CA VAL A 27 -0.54 4.52 5.11
C VAL A 27 -0.36 5.12 3.71
N LEU A 28 0.57 6.06 3.56
CA LEU A 28 0.90 6.66 2.26
C LEU A 28 2.17 6.01 1.72
N PHE A 29 2.08 5.41 0.55
CA PHE A 29 3.24 4.93 -0.18
C PHE A 29 3.75 6.00 -1.15
N VAL A 30 5.07 6.18 -1.19
CA VAL A 30 5.77 6.99 -2.20
C VAL A 30 6.64 6.04 -3.02
N TYR A 31 6.47 6.07 -4.34
CA TYR A 31 7.21 5.23 -5.28
C TYR A 31 8.07 6.12 -6.20
N PRO A 32 9.30 6.49 -5.78
CA PRO A 32 10.18 7.42 -6.49
C PRO A 32 11.09 6.70 -7.51
N ASN A 33 10.53 5.79 -8.30
CA ASN A 33 11.32 4.99 -9.23
C ASN A 33 11.36 5.63 -10.63
N GLN A 34 12.17 6.67 -10.77
CA GLN A 34 12.50 7.29 -12.06
C GLN A 34 13.34 6.30 -12.89
N ASN A 35 12.99 6.08 -14.15
CA ASN A 35 13.54 5.02 -15.03
C ASN A 35 13.19 3.57 -14.64
N GLY A 36 12.29 3.36 -13.67
CA GLY A 36 11.78 2.03 -13.35
C GLY A 36 10.94 1.44 -14.50
N GLN A 37 10.74 0.12 -14.50
CA GLN A 37 9.85 -0.51 -15.48
C GLN A 37 8.47 0.17 -15.46
N PRO A 38 8.00 0.73 -16.59
CA PRO A 38 6.67 1.32 -16.67
C PRO A 38 5.62 0.26 -16.32
N GLY A 39 4.76 0.55 -15.36
CA GLY A 39 3.71 -0.39 -14.98
C GLY A 39 3.13 -0.19 -13.60
N PHE A 40 2.30 -1.16 -13.22
CA PHE A 40 1.59 -1.19 -11.95
C PHE A 40 2.50 -1.78 -10.86
N PRO A 41 2.75 -1.07 -9.73
CA PRO A 41 3.63 -1.57 -8.69
C PRO A 41 2.97 -2.70 -7.87
N TYR A 42 3.05 -3.93 -8.38
CA TYR A 42 2.37 -5.11 -7.80
C TYR A 42 2.67 -5.35 -6.32
N GLY A 43 3.91 -5.12 -5.89
CA GLY A 43 4.29 -5.25 -4.48
C GLY A 43 3.51 -4.27 -3.58
N LEU A 44 3.44 -3.00 -3.97
CA LEU A 44 2.68 -1.98 -3.25
C LEU A 44 1.18 -2.25 -3.28
N ALA A 45 0.67 -2.78 -4.39
CA ALA A 45 -0.73 -3.19 -4.50
C ALA A 45 -1.06 -4.34 -3.57
N HIS A 46 -0.18 -5.35 -3.47
CA HIS A 46 -0.34 -6.47 -2.56
C HIS A 46 -0.32 -6.02 -1.10
N ILE A 47 0.68 -5.22 -0.70
CA ILE A 47 0.77 -4.67 0.65
C ILE A 47 -0.47 -3.84 0.96
N SER A 48 -0.92 -3.01 0.02
CA SER A 48 -2.14 -2.22 0.17
C SER A 48 -3.39 -3.08 0.38
N ALA A 49 -3.53 -4.19 -0.36
CA ALA A 49 -4.66 -5.10 -0.21
C ALA A 49 -4.68 -5.75 1.17
N VAL A 50 -3.51 -6.21 1.65
CA VAL A 50 -3.38 -6.77 3.00
C VAL A 50 -3.74 -5.73 4.05
N LEU A 51 -3.15 -4.53 4.02
CA LEU A 51 -3.45 -3.47 4.99
C LEU A 51 -4.94 -3.10 5.02
N LYS A 52 -5.58 -3.00 3.85
CA LYS A 52 -7.03 -2.73 3.74
C LYS A 52 -7.89 -3.85 4.32
N GLN A 53 -7.46 -5.10 4.20
CA GLN A 53 -8.16 -6.24 4.81
C GLN A 53 -8.20 -6.13 6.35
N PHE A 54 -7.25 -5.42 6.95
CA PHE A 54 -7.20 -5.13 8.39
C PHE A 54 -7.82 -3.78 8.77
N GLY A 55 -8.51 -3.11 7.86
CA GLY A 55 -9.21 -1.85 8.13
C GLY A 55 -8.36 -0.58 7.98
N HIS A 56 -7.08 -0.70 7.59
CA HIS A 56 -6.23 0.45 7.31
C HIS A 56 -6.56 1.07 5.95
N GLN A 57 -6.30 2.37 5.82
CA GLN A 57 -6.42 3.09 4.56
C GLN A 57 -5.06 3.19 3.89
N THR A 58 -5.01 3.04 2.57
CA THR A 58 -3.77 3.24 1.82
C THR A 58 -3.94 4.15 0.62
N ARG A 59 -2.90 4.93 0.33
CA ARG A 59 -2.77 5.79 -0.86
C ARG A 59 -1.36 5.63 -1.43
N LEU A 60 -1.21 5.88 -2.73
CA LEU A 60 0.06 5.84 -3.44
C LEU A 60 0.30 7.19 -4.13
N ILE A 61 1.51 7.71 -4.00
CA ILE A 61 2.10 8.71 -4.90
C ILE A 61 3.11 7.97 -5.77
N ASN A 62 2.90 7.97 -7.08
CA ASN A 62 3.74 7.29 -8.04
C ASN A 62 4.55 8.31 -8.85
N LEU A 63 5.75 8.64 -8.36
CA LEU A 63 6.64 9.62 -8.99
C LEU A 63 7.47 9.01 -10.16
N ASN A 64 6.99 7.91 -10.74
CA ASN A 64 7.50 7.47 -12.04
C ASN A 64 7.16 8.56 -13.06
N GLU A 65 8.11 8.86 -13.96
CA GLU A 65 8.04 9.95 -14.96
C GLU A 65 6.78 9.94 -15.83
N ASN A 66 6.04 8.82 -15.86
CA ASN A 66 4.83 8.64 -16.64
C ASN A 66 3.52 8.74 -15.85
N VAL A 67 3.55 8.99 -14.53
CA VAL A 67 2.36 8.93 -13.67
C VAL A 67 2.13 10.24 -12.91
N ASP A 68 2.89 10.49 -11.84
CA ASP A 68 2.80 11.73 -11.07
C ASP A 68 4.10 12.53 -11.21
N ASN A 69 4.00 13.82 -11.53
CA ASN A 69 5.14 14.74 -11.56
C ASN A 69 4.95 15.82 -10.50
N LEU A 70 5.27 15.46 -9.25
CA LEU A 70 5.15 16.35 -8.10
C LEU A 70 6.53 16.80 -7.62
N SER A 71 6.65 18.05 -7.20
CA SER A 71 7.81 18.54 -6.45
C SER A 71 7.85 17.93 -5.04
N ASP A 72 9.01 18.02 -4.38
CA ASP A 72 9.16 17.56 -3.00
C ASP A 72 8.16 18.25 -2.05
N GLU A 73 7.93 19.56 -2.24
CA GLU A 73 6.95 20.33 -1.48
C GLU A 73 5.51 19.82 -1.71
N GLU A 74 5.17 19.50 -2.95
CA GLU A 74 3.84 18.97 -3.29
C GLU A 74 3.62 17.58 -2.68
N VAL A 75 4.65 16.74 -2.63
CA VAL A 75 4.62 15.44 -1.94
C VAL A 75 4.35 15.65 -0.44
N VAL A 76 5.06 16.58 0.20
CA VAL A 76 4.86 16.94 1.61
C VAL A 76 3.44 17.45 1.84
N ASP A 77 2.89 18.25 0.93
CA ASP A 77 1.53 18.75 1.02
C ASP A 77 0.48 17.65 0.85
N VAL A 78 0.74 16.63 0.04
CA VAL A 78 -0.14 15.44 -0.03
C VAL A 78 -0.09 14.67 1.30
N VAL A 79 1.10 14.44 1.87
CA VAL A 79 1.28 13.79 3.18
C VAL A 79 0.45 14.50 4.25
N ARG A 80 0.59 15.83 4.35
CA ARG A 80 -0.10 16.66 5.35
C ARG A 80 -1.60 16.70 5.14
N ARG A 81 -2.07 16.98 3.92
CA ARG A 81 -3.51 17.10 3.63
C ARG A 81 -4.25 15.79 3.79
N TRP A 82 -3.62 14.67 3.43
CA TRP A 82 -4.22 13.36 3.63
C TRP A 82 -4.15 12.92 5.10
N GLY A 83 -3.17 13.44 5.84
CA GLY A 83 -2.90 13.13 7.24
C GLY A 83 -2.29 11.74 7.40
N ALA A 84 -1.27 11.40 6.61
CA ALA A 84 -0.65 10.08 6.72
C ALA A 84 -0.14 9.81 8.16
N ASP A 85 -0.49 8.67 8.72
CA ASP A 85 0.05 8.19 10.01
C ASP A 85 1.38 7.46 9.78
N ILE A 86 1.52 6.82 8.61
CA ILE A 86 2.76 6.17 8.14
C ILE A 86 3.04 6.61 6.71
N VAL A 87 4.32 6.92 6.42
CA VAL A 87 4.83 7.13 5.06
C VAL A 87 5.85 6.04 4.75
N GLY A 88 5.62 5.28 3.67
CA GLY A 88 6.49 4.20 3.22
C GLY A 88 7.08 4.50 1.85
N PHE A 89 8.40 4.40 1.71
CA PHE A 89 9.08 4.55 0.42
C PHE A 89 9.38 3.18 -0.16
N SER A 90 8.95 2.94 -1.39
CA SER A 90 9.32 1.76 -2.16
C SER A 90 10.33 2.17 -3.21
N VAL A 91 11.59 1.86 -2.95
CA VAL A 91 12.72 2.24 -3.80
C VAL A 91 13.32 0.96 -4.36
N VAL A 92 13.47 0.91 -5.68
CA VAL A 92 14.29 -0.13 -6.32
C VAL A 92 15.55 0.54 -6.83
N THR A 93 16.71 -0.06 -6.57
CA THR A 93 17.96 0.37 -7.16
C THR A 93 18.18 -0.44 -8.44
N MET A 94 18.28 0.24 -9.58
CA MET A 94 18.76 -0.36 -10.82
C MET A 94 20.29 -0.25 -10.80
N HIS A 95 20.99 -1.39 -10.91
CA HIS A 95 22.45 -1.45 -11.03
C HIS A 95 22.90 -1.34 -12.48
#